data_AF-A0A6M3X2L2-F1
#
_entry.id   AF-A0A6M3X2L2-F1
#
_cell.length_a   1.000
_cell.length_b   1.000
_cell.length_c   1.000
_cell.angle_alpha   90.00
_cell.angle_beta   90.00
_cell.angle_gamma   90.00
#
_symmetry.space_group_name_H-M   'P 1'
#
loop_
_entity.id
_entity.type
_entity.pdbx_description
1 polymer ?
#
loop_
_entity_poly.entity_id
_entity_poly.type
_entity_poly.pdbx_seq_one_letter_code
_entity_poly.pdbx_strand_id
1 'polypeptide(L)'
;MAREVNPISVRPNPNRSSDPSRSSDYYHGRLVYQDVNLRDYFGSIRPPTRKTFGFRLGRCIVHHFPKRTFIHFSLPRRPRRLKRRGKSR
;
A
#
# COMPACT_ATOMS: atom_id res chain seq x y z
N MET A 1 -9.81 13.86 30.56
CA MET A 1 -9.06 13.54 29.32
C MET A 1 -9.97 12.74 28.40
N ALA A 2 -10.17 13.17 27.16
CA ALA A 2 -10.99 12.42 26.20
C ALA A 2 -10.18 11.24 25.63
N ARG A 3 -10.78 10.05 25.56
CA ARG A 3 -10.16 8.89 24.91
C ARG A 3 -10.38 9.01 23.41
N GLU A 4 -9.33 9.31 22.66
CA GLU A 4 -9.38 9.35 21.22
C GLU A 4 -9.31 7.93 20.64
N VAL A 5 -10.27 7.58 19.79
CA VAL A 5 -10.36 6.26 19.16
C VAL A 5 -9.77 6.34 17.76
N ASN A 6 -9.06 5.29 17.34
CA ASN A 6 -8.53 5.21 15.99
C ASN A 6 -9.67 5.31 14.95
N PRO A 7 -9.68 6.33 14.06
CA PRO A 7 -10.76 6.50 13.09
C PRO A 7 -10.86 5.34 12.09
N ILE A 8 -9.82 4.52 11.98
CA ILE A 8 -9.80 3.30 11.17
C ILE A 8 -10.75 2.24 11.72
N SER A 9 -10.83 2.08 13.05
CA SER A 9 -11.69 1.05 13.65
C SER A 9 -13.17 1.45 13.62
N VAL A 10 -13.47 2.74 13.50
CA VAL A 10 -14.85 3.28 13.55
C VAL A 10 -15.48 3.42 12.17
N ARG A 11 -14.67 3.50 11.10
CA ARG A 11 -15.16 3.75 9.73
C ARG A 11 -15.08 2.57 8.74
N PRO A 12 -14.97 1.27 9.14
CA PRO A 12 -15.06 0.19 8.16
C PRO A 12 -16.50 0.10 7.65
N ASN A 13 -16.67 0.13 6.33
CA ASN A 13 -17.93 0.14 5.56
C ASN A 13 -18.52 1.52 5.19
N PRO A 14 -18.70 2.51 6.10
CA PRO A 14 -19.25 3.82 5.70
C PRO A 14 -18.35 4.61 4.74
N ASN A 15 -17.04 4.62 4.98
CA ASN A 15 -16.08 5.45 4.23
C ASN A 15 -14.79 4.68 3.85
N ARG A 16 -14.69 3.40 4.21
CA ARG A 16 -13.50 2.59 4.00
C ARG A 16 -13.86 1.13 3.77
N SER A 17 -13.46 0.58 2.62
CA SER A 17 -13.50 -0.85 2.36
C SER A 17 -12.43 -1.59 3.18
N SER A 18 -12.76 -2.80 3.63
CA SER A 18 -11.79 -3.72 4.24
C SER A 18 -10.95 -4.36 3.14
N ASP A 19 -9.67 -3.97 3.06
CA ASP A 19 -8.70 -4.61 2.18
C ASP A 19 -7.90 -5.65 2.99
N PRO A 20 -7.91 -6.94 2.61
CA PRO A 20 -8.37 -7.51 1.33
C PRO A 20 -9.84 -7.98 1.33
N SER A 21 -10.51 -7.87 0.17
CA SER A 21 -11.87 -8.38 -0.03
C SER A 21 -11.85 -9.88 -0.32
N ARG A 22 -11.91 -10.73 0.71
CA ARG A 22 -12.01 -12.18 0.54
C ARG A 22 -12.79 -12.83 1.67
N SER A 23 -13.52 -13.90 1.33
CA SER A 23 -14.08 -14.85 2.28
C SER A 23 -13.37 -16.21 2.17
N SER A 24 -13.07 -16.84 3.30
CA SER A 24 -12.72 -18.26 3.38
C SER A 24 -12.88 -18.75 4.81
N ASP A 25 -13.57 -19.87 4.99
CA ASP A 25 -13.82 -20.40 6.35
C ASP A 25 -12.67 -21.29 6.84
N TYR A 26 -12.05 -22.06 5.93
CA TYR A 26 -11.00 -23.02 6.29
C TYR A 26 -9.57 -22.46 6.28
N TYR A 27 -9.27 -21.54 5.35
CA TYR A 27 -7.91 -21.05 5.12
C TYR A 27 -7.64 -19.68 5.75
N HIS A 28 -8.53 -19.17 6.59
CA HIS A 28 -8.47 -17.78 7.08
C HIS A 28 -7.11 -17.42 7.69
N GLY A 29 -6.59 -18.24 8.60
CA GLY A 29 -5.31 -17.98 9.27
C GLY A 29 -4.13 -17.86 8.31
N ARG A 30 -4.05 -18.77 7.33
CA ARG A 30 -2.98 -18.75 6.32
C ARG A 30 -3.02 -17.49 5.46
N LEU A 31 -4.21 -17.00 5.15
CA LEU A 31 -4.39 -15.83 4.28
C LEU A 31 -4.04 -14.53 5.00
N VAL A 32 -4.47 -14.39 6.25
CA VAL A 32 -4.07 -13.25 7.09
C VAL A 32 -2.55 -13.18 7.18
N TYR A 33 -1.89 -14.32 7.40
CA TYR A 33 -0.44 -14.38 7.45
C TYR A 33 0.21 -13.97 6.12
N GLN A 34 -0.34 -14.43 5.00
CA GLN A 34 0.13 -14.05 3.67
C GLN A 34 0.01 -12.54 3.43
N ASP A 35 -1.09 -11.92 3.83
CA ASP A 35 -1.34 -10.49 3.65
C ASP A 35 -0.41 -9.63 4.52
N VAL A 36 -0.17 -10.04 5.77
CA VAL A 36 0.76 -9.37 6.68
C VAL A 36 2.18 -9.42 6.11
N ASN A 37 2.64 -10.61 5.69
CA ASN A 37 3.99 -10.78 5.13
C ASN A 37 4.18 -9.97 3.84
N LEU A 38 3.15 -9.91 3.01
CA LEU A 38 3.19 -9.16 1.76
C LEU A 38 3.25 -7.65 2.02
N ARG A 39 2.51 -7.15 3.01
CA ARG A 39 2.61 -5.74 3.46
C ARG A 39 3.99 -5.42 4.03
N ASP A 40 4.55 -6.31 4.84
CA ASP A 40 5.88 -6.13 5.43
C ASP A 40 6.98 -6.17 4.37
N TYR A 41 6.91 -7.13 3.45
CA TYR A 41 7.81 -7.23 2.29
C TYR A 41 7.80 -5.92 1.49
N PHE A 42 6.63 -5.39 1.14
CA PHE A 42 6.52 -4.12 0.40
C PHE A 42 7.01 -2.91 1.20
N GLY A 43 6.87 -2.92 2.53
CA GLY A 43 7.44 -1.89 3.41
C GLY A 43 8.96 -1.93 3.44
N SER A 44 9.56 -3.12 3.33
CA SER A 44 11.02 -3.32 3.30
C SER A 44 11.66 -2.90 1.97
N ILE A 45 10.87 -2.82 0.88
CA ILE A 45 11.38 -2.36 -0.42
C ILE A 45 11.85 -0.91 -0.27
N ARG A 46 13.13 -0.68 -0.61
CA ARG A 46 13.90 0.51 -0.24
C ARG A 46 13.13 1.82 -0.49
N PRO A 47 12.95 2.67 0.55
CA PRO A 47 12.45 4.03 0.34
C PRO A 47 13.42 4.83 -0.55
N PRO A 48 12.96 5.87 -1.26
CA PRO A 48 13.80 6.69 -2.14
C PRO A 48 15.02 7.28 -1.42
N THR A 49 16.16 6.59 -1.49
CA THR A 49 17.46 7.18 -1.17
C THR A 49 17.80 8.14 -2.31
N ARG A 50 18.21 9.38 -2.01
CA ARG A 50 18.50 10.46 -2.99
C ARG A 50 19.32 10.05 -4.25
N LYS A 51 20.04 8.91 -4.22
CA LYS A 51 20.88 8.37 -5.30
C LYS A 51 20.30 7.15 -6.03
N THR A 52 19.35 6.41 -5.44
CA THR A 52 18.78 5.19 -6.02
C THR A 52 17.29 5.38 -6.23
N PHE A 53 16.74 4.87 -7.33
CA PHE A 53 15.33 5.03 -7.66
C PHE A 53 14.44 4.20 -6.69
N GLY A 54 14.31 4.62 -5.43
CA GLY A 54 13.41 3.98 -4.48
C GLY A 54 11.98 4.47 -4.71
N PHE A 55 11.02 3.56 -4.66
CA PHE A 55 9.61 3.86 -4.75
C PHE A 55 8.99 3.57 -3.39
N ARG A 56 8.35 4.57 -2.78
CA ARG A 56 7.56 4.35 -1.57
C ARG A 56 6.15 3.98 -2.03
N LEU A 57 5.77 2.71 -1.84
CA LEU A 57 4.40 2.26 -2.09
C LEU A 57 3.48 2.99 -1.10
N GLY A 58 2.49 3.72 -1.61
CA GLY A 58 1.58 4.49 -0.76
C GLY A 58 0.51 3.59 -0.14
N ARG A 59 -0.19 2.85 -1.00
CA ARG A 59 -1.20 1.84 -0.61
C ARG A 59 -1.14 0.67 -1.59
N CYS A 60 -1.20 -0.53 -1.04
CA CYS A 60 -1.31 -1.79 -1.78
C CYS A 60 -2.68 -2.39 -1.46
N ILE A 61 -3.53 -2.52 -2.48
CA ILE A 61 -4.85 -3.16 -2.36
C ILE A 61 -4.74 -4.53 -3.01
N VAL A 62 -5.04 -5.58 -2.24
CA VAL A 62 -4.98 -6.97 -2.70
C VAL A 62 -6.39 -7.52 -2.78
N HIS A 63 -6.74 -8.07 -3.94
CA HIS A 63 -7.97 -8.81 -4.15
C HIS A 63 -7.63 -10.27 -4.45
N HIS A 64 -8.06 -11.16 -3.57
CA HIS A 64 -7.83 -12.59 -3.73
C HIS A 64 -9.06 -13.25 -4.35
N PHE A 65 -8.90 -13.75 -5.57
CA PHE A 65 -9.85 -14.65 -6.23
C PHE A 65 -9.36 -16.10 -6.08
N PRO A 66 -10.25 -17.11 -6.16
CA PRO A 66 -9.90 -18.52 -5.93
C PRO A 66 -8.77 -19.05 -6.83
N LYS A 67 -8.55 -18.46 -8.01
CA LYS A 67 -7.48 -18.85 -8.95
C LYS A 67 -6.49 -17.73 -9.27
N ARG A 68 -6.73 -16.50 -8.80
CA ARG A 68 -5.97 -15.30 -9.23
C ARG A 68 -5.86 -14.31 -8.08
N THR A 69 -4.73 -13.65 -7.95
CA THR A 69 -4.55 -12.55 -7.00
C THR A 69 -4.27 -11.27 -7.78
N PHE A 70 -5.07 -10.24 -7.55
CA PHE A 70 -4.83 -8.91 -8.12
C PHE A 70 -4.20 -8.03 -7.05
N ILE A 71 -3.13 -7.34 -7.43
CA ILE A 71 -2.40 -6.43 -6.55
C ILE A 71 -2.38 -5.08 -7.23
N HIS A 72 -3.08 -4.10 -6.64
CA HIS A 72 -3.11 -2.73 -7.13
C HIS A 72 -2.14 -1.87 -6.32
N PHE A 73 -1.11 -1.35 -7.00
CA PHE A 73 -0.15 -0.43 -6.42
C PHE A 73 -0.53 1.02 -6.70
N SER A 74 -0.71 1.80 -5.64
CA SER A 74 -0.78 3.25 -5.74
C SER A 74 0.61 3.84 -5.50
N LEU A 75 1.22 4.33 -6.58
CA LEU A 75 2.55 4.91 -6.59
C LEU A 75 2.45 6.44 -6.61
N PRO A 76 3.20 7.16 -5.77
CA PRO A 76 3.29 8.61 -5.87
C PRO A 76 3.95 9.00 -7.21
N ARG A 77 3.46 10.07 -7.82
CA ARG A 77 3.99 10.59 -9.09
C ARG A 77 5.46 10.99 -8.90
N ARG A 78 6.34 10.52 -9.79
CA ARG A 78 7.76 10.91 -9.78
C ARG A 78 7.87 12.44 -9.91
N PRO A 79 8.65 13.13 -9.06
CA PRO A 79 8.92 14.56 -9.27
C PRO A 79 9.63 14.71 -10.62
N ARG A 80 9.00 15.41 -11.57
CA ARG A 80 9.63 15.72 -12.85
C ARG A 80 10.89 16.53 -12.53
N ARG A 81 12.08 16.00 -12.87
CA ARG A 81 13.29 16.82 -12.92
C ARG A 81 13.01 17.95 -13.91
N LEU A 82 12.76 19.16 -13.41
CA LEU A 82 12.80 20.36 -14.22
C LEU A 82 14.19 20.32 -14.89
N LYS A 83 14.25 20.15 -16.22
CA LYS A 83 15.50 20.33 -16.93
C LYS A 83 15.96 21.75 -16.59
N ARG A 84 17.07 21.89 -15.86
CA ARG A 84 17.77 23.17 -15.73
C ARG A 84 18.15 23.56 -17.15
N ARG A 85 17.31 24.34 -17.81
CA ARG A 85 17.64 25.01 -19.06
C ARG A 85 18.70 26.02 -18.66
N GLY A 86 19.97 25.64 -18.82
CA GLY A 86 21.08 26.58 -18.67
C GLY A 86 20.81 27.73 -19.63
N LYS A 87 20.60 28.94 -19.09
CA LYS A 87 20.81 30.16 -19.85
C LYS A 87 22.30 30.16 -20.18
N SER A 88 22.65 29.83 -21.43
CA SER A 88 23.92 30.32 -21.95
C SER A 88 23.83 31.83 -21.99
N ARG A 89 24.80 32.50 -21.37
CA ARG A 89 25.12 33.89 -21.67
C ARG A 89 25.51 34.01 -23.14
#